data_AF-A0A1W1YBS3-F1
#
_entry.id   AF-A0A1W1YBS3-F1
#
_cell.length_a   1.000
_cell.length_b   1.000
_cell.length_c   1.000
_cell.angle_alpha   90.00
_cell.angle_beta   90.00
_cell.angle_gamma   90.00
#
_symmetry.space_group_name_H-M   'P 1'
#
loop_
_entity.id
_entity.type
_entity.pdbx_description
1 polymer ?
#
loop_
_entity_poly.entity_id
_entity_poly.type
_entity_poly.pdbx_seq_one_letter_code
_entity_poly.pdbx_strand_id
1 'polypeptide(L)'
;MTKYEFLDENIFQGLENLNTGFDARGVKYFSESDFEIVLSRVEKLGLGIYGIEPWVNEWLFDVYTAEDYSKKPSDPKWYKSAFKKFKRLNKDLLYAASYEVPEFFLV
;
A
#
# COMPACT_ATOMS: atom_id res chain seq x y z
N MET A 1 -6.87 -12.00 -15.42
CA MET A 1 -7.57 -11.09 -14.48
C MET A 1 -6.92 -9.71 -14.50
N THR A 2 -7.64 -8.64 -14.20
CA THR A 2 -7.01 -7.31 -14.10
C THR A 2 -6.18 -7.18 -12.81
N LYS A 3 -5.22 -6.25 -12.80
CA LYS A 3 -4.45 -5.91 -11.60
C LYS A 3 -5.36 -5.52 -10.43
N TYR A 4 -6.45 -4.79 -10.68
CA TYR A 4 -7.39 -4.36 -9.65
C TYR A 4 -8.14 -5.55 -9.03
N GLU A 5 -8.65 -6.46 -9.87
CA GLU A 5 -9.32 -7.68 -9.40
C GLU A 5 -8.35 -8.56 -8.59
N PHE A 6 -7.11 -8.75 -9.06
CA PHE A 6 -6.11 -9.51 -8.33
C PHE A 6 -5.84 -8.93 -6.94
N LEU A 7 -5.66 -7.61 -6.83
CA LEU A 7 -5.41 -6.97 -5.54
C LEU A 7 -6.64 -7.03 -4.63
N ASP A 8 -7.85 -6.81 -5.14
CA ASP A 8 -9.09 -6.92 -4.36
C ASP A 8 -9.28 -8.34 -3.79
N GLU A 9 -9.04 -9.37 -4.60
CA GLU A 9 -9.21 -10.78 -4.20
C GLU A 9 -8.11 -11.31 -3.28
N ASN A 10 -6.86 -10.86 -3.44
CA ASN A 10 -5.70 -11.49 -2.79
C ASN A 10 -5.04 -10.61 -1.71
N ILE A 11 -5.16 -9.28 -1.83
CA ILE A 11 -4.50 -8.32 -0.93
C ILE A 11 -5.51 -7.61 -0.04
N PHE A 12 -6.64 -7.16 -0.59
CA PHE A 12 -7.58 -6.31 0.14
C PHE A 12 -8.77 -7.06 0.72
N GLN A 13 -8.89 -8.36 0.45
CA GLN A 13 -9.99 -9.19 0.96
C GLN A 13 -10.14 -9.09 2.49
N GLY A 14 -11.35 -8.70 2.92
CA GLY A 14 -11.70 -8.59 4.34
C GLY A 14 -11.10 -7.38 5.06
N LEU A 15 -10.48 -6.44 4.35
CA LEU A 15 -10.00 -5.16 4.89
C LEU A 15 -11.00 -4.04 4.60
N GLU A 16 -11.02 -3.03 5.45
CA GLU A 16 -11.93 -1.89 5.29
C GLU A 16 -11.31 -0.84 4.35
N ASN A 17 -11.98 -0.58 3.22
CA ASN A 17 -11.61 0.53 2.36
C ASN A 17 -12.18 1.84 2.92
N LEU A 18 -11.30 2.70 3.42
CA LEU A 18 -11.62 4.00 4.01
C LEU A 18 -11.68 5.13 2.97
N ASN A 19 -11.59 4.82 1.67
CA ASN A 19 -11.90 5.80 0.63
C ASN A 19 -13.40 6.11 0.60
N THR A 20 -13.80 7.22 1.23
CA THR A 20 -15.19 7.71 1.30
C THR A 20 -15.59 8.56 0.08
N GLY A 21 -14.71 8.69 -0.92
CA GLY A 21 -14.92 9.50 -2.13
C GLY A 21 -14.04 10.73 -2.23
N PHE A 22 -13.09 10.92 -1.32
CA PHE A 22 -12.12 12.02 -1.37
C PHE A 22 -11.05 11.83 -2.46
N ASP A 23 -10.87 10.60 -2.97
CA ASP A 23 -9.94 10.27 -4.04
C ASP A 23 -10.60 9.32 -5.07
N ALA A 24 -9.91 9.04 -6.17
CA ALA A 24 -10.37 8.18 -7.25
C ALA A 24 -10.86 6.82 -6.71
N ARG A 25 -12.03 6.36 -7.21
CA ARG A 25 -12.74 5.15 -6.74
C ARG A 25 -11.89 3.87 -6.74
N GLY A 26 -10.87 3.80 -7.59
CA GLY A 26 -9.96 2.66 -7.69
C GLY A 26 -8.86 2.61 -6.63
N VAL A 27 -8.63 3.72 -5.91
CA VAL A 27 -7.62 3.79 -4.85
C VAL A 27 -8.25 3.32 -3.54
N LYS A 28 -7.54 2.41 -2.86
CA LYS A 28 -7.94 1.90 -1.56
C LYS A 28 -7.10 2.56 -0.48
N TYR A 29 -7.78 3.00 0.58
CA TYR A 29 -7.14 3.57 1.76
C TYR A 29 -7.42 2.68 2.95
N PHE A 30 -6.40 2.46 3.77
CA PHE A 30 -6.48 1.57 4.91
C PHE A 30 -6.03 2.25 6.19
N SER A 31 -6.57 1.80 7.32
CA SER A 31 -6.06 2.13 8.64
C SER A 31 -4.63 1.58 8.81
N GLU A 32 -3.92 2.03 9.84
CA GLU A 32 -2.59 1.50 10.15
C GLU A 32 -2.59 -0.03 10.31
N SER A 33 -3.57 -0.59 11.04
CA SER A 33 -3.64 -2.04 11.28
C SER A 33 -3.93 -2.83 10.01
N ASP A 34 -4.84 -2.34 9.17
CA ASP A 34 -5.19 -3.02 7.92
C ASP A 34 -4.05 -2.91 6.90
N PHE A 35 -3.37 -1.76 6.86
CA PHE A 35 -2.23 -1.60 5.97
C PHE A 35 -1.05 -2.49 6.36
N GLU A 36 -0.85 -2.79 7.65
CA GLU A 36 0.14 -3.78 8.08
C GLU A 36 -0.17 -5.19 7.52
N ILE A 37 -1.45 -5.55 7.42
CA ILE A 37 -1.91 -6.79 6.77
C ILE A 37 -1.66 -6.74 5.26
N VAL A 38 -1.94 -5.61 4.60
CA VAL A 38 -1.62 -5.40 3.17
C VAL A 38 -0.14 -5.67 2.91
N LEU A 39 0.77 -5.06 3.66
CA LEU A 39 2.21 -5.23 3.50
C LEU A 39 2.64 -6.69 3.70
N SER A 40 2.05 -7.39 4.68
CA SER A 40 2.31 -8.80 4.92
C SER A 40 1.87 -9.68 3.75
N ARG A 41 0.69 -9.42 3.16
CA ARG A 41 0.17 -10.16 2.00
C ARG A 41 1.00 -9.90 0.73
N VAL A 42 1.39 -8.65 0.50
CA VAL A 42 2.31 -8.26 -0.59
C VAL A 42 3.62 -9.02 -0.48
N GLU A 43 4.25 -9.02 0.70
CA GLU A 43 5.51 -9.75 0.94
C GLU A 43 5.36 -11.25 0.69
N LYS A 44 4.28 -11.86 1.24
CA LYS A 44 4.02 -13.29 1.11
C LYS A 44 3.87 -13.74 -0.34
N LEU A 45 3.26 -12.90 -1.18
CA LEU A 45 3.05 -13.18 -2.60
C LEU A 45 4.21 -12.73 -3.50
N GLY A 46 5.25 -12.10 -2.93
CA GLY A 46 6.40 -11.60 -3.69
C GLY A 46 6.06 -10.43 -4.61
N LEU A 47 5.02 -9.66 -4.29
CA LEU A 47 4.64 -8.46 -5.03
C LEU A 47 5.58 -7.30 -4.69
N GLY A 48 5.62 -6.30 -5.56
CA GLY A 48 6.32 -5.04 -5.29
C GLY A 48 5.38 -3.94 -4.85
N ILE A 49 5.96 -2.93 -4.21
CA ILE A 49 5.32 -1.63 -3.98
C ILE A 49 6.26 -0.58 -4.60
N TYR A 50 5.74 0.36 -5.37
CA TYR A 50 6.50 1.48 -5.92
C TYR A 50 6.59 2.64 -4.91
N GLY A 51 5.50 2.91 -4.19
CA GLY A 51 5.43 3.95 -3.19
C GLY A 51 4.32 3.74 -2.17
N ILE A 52 4.51 4.30 -0.98
CA ILE A 52 3.52 4.39 0.11
C ILE A 52 3.18 5.87 0.30
N GLU A 53 1.89 6.16 0.30
CA GLU A 53 1.32 7.50 0.37
C GLU A 53 0.40 7.56 1.61
N PRO A 54 0.90 8.03 2.76
CA PRO A 54 0.06 8.35 3.91
C PRO A 54 -0.73 9.64 3.68
N TRP A 55 -1.97 9.66 4.16
CA TRP A 55 -2.89 10.78 4.07
C TRP A 55 -3.41 11.13 5.46
N VAL A 56 -3.63 12.42 5.71
CA VAL A 56 -4.20 12.95 6.95
C VAL A 56 -5.34 13.90 6.61
N ASN A 57 -6.50 13.72 7.23
CA ASN A 57 -7.70 14.53 6.94
C ASN A 57 -8.01 14.64 5.44
N GLU A 58 -7.86 13.54 4.69
CA GLU A 58 -8.09 13.49 3.23
C GLU A 58 -7.11 14.33 2.39
N TRP A 59 -5.94 14.67 2.94
CA TRP A 59 -4.83 15.30 2.21
C TRP A 59 -3.58 14.42 2.22
N LEU A 60 -2.89 14.34 1.08
CA LEU A 60 -1.57 13.70 1.00
C LEU A 60 -0.63 14.33 2.02
N PHE A 61 -0.10 13.51 2.93
CA PHE A 61 0.79 13.97 3.99
C PHE A 61 2.25 13.94 3.53
N ASP A 62 2.68 12.84 2.91
CA ASP A 62 4.04 12.62 2.44
C ASP A 62 4.05 11.45 1.44
N VAL A 63 5.21 11.12 0.86
CA VAL A 63 5.40 9.93 0.03
C VAL A 63 6.80 9.34 0.24
N TYR A 64 6.87 8.01 0.35
CA TYR A 64 8.12 7.29 0.24
C TYR A 64 8.06 6.26 -0.87
N THR A 65 9.05 6.26 -1.74
CA THR A 65 9.18 5.35 -2.88
C THR A 65 10.30 4.33 -2.68
N ALA A 66 10.29 3.25 -3.47
CA ALA A 66 11.41 2.31 -3.49
C ALA A 66 12.73 2.99 -3.94
N GLU A 67 12.64 4.00 -4.79
CA GLU A 67 13.78 4.79 -5.30
C GLU A 67 14.44 5.63 -4.21
N ASP A 68 13.65 6.24 -3.32
CA ASP A 68 14.16 6.99 -2.15
C ASP A 68 15.04 6.12 -1.23
N TYR A 69 14.81 4.81 -1.25
CA TYR A 69 15.58 3.82 -0.49
C TYR A 69 16.68 3.15 -1.34
N SER A 70 16.78 3.48 -2.63
CA SER A 70 17.63 2.79 -3.62
C SER A 70 17.40 1.27 -3.60
N LYS A 71 16.14 0.85 -3.51
CA LYS A 71 15.71 -0.55 -3.46
C LYS A 71 14.80 -0.90 -4.62
N LYS A 72 14.66 -2.21 -4.85
CA LYS A 72 13.64 -2.73 -5.77
C LYS A 72 12.26 -2.62 -5.12
N PRO A 73 11.19 -2.42 -5.90
CA PRO A 73 9.81 -2.44 -5.40
C PRO A 73 9.47 -3.65 -4.54
N SER A 74 10.00 -4.82 -4.92
CA SER A 74 9.79 -6.10 -4.25
C SER A 74 10.65 -6.35 -3.01
N ASP A 75 11.51 -5.41 -2.58
CA ASP A 75 12.32 -5.57 -1.36
C ASP A 75 11.50 -5.18 -0.10
N PRO A 76 11.06 -6.15 0.74
CA PRO A 76 10.25 -5.84 1.91
C PRO A 76 10.92 -4.92 2.92
N LYS A 77 12.25 -4.83 2.91
CA LYS A 77 12.96 -3.95 3.85
C LYS A 77 12.63 -2.49 3.59
N TRP A 78 12.39 -2.09 2.35
CA TRP A 78 12.12 -0.68 2.02
C TRP A 78 10.73 -0.27 2.53
N TYR A 79 9.67 -0.97 2.15
CA TYR A 79 8.31 -0.55 2.49
C TYR A 79 7.99 -0.74 3.97
N LYS A 80 8.55 -1.78 4.62
CA LYS A 80 8.43 -1.93 6.08
C LYS A 80 9.14 -0.81 6.82
N SER A 81 10.30 -0.36 6.33
CA SER A 81 11.02 0.76 6.93
C SER A 81 10.28 2.08 6.74
N ALA A 82 9.76 2.34 5.54
CA ALA A 82 8.93 3.51 5.24
C ALA A 82 7.68 3.55 6.13
N PHE A 83 6.91 2.46 6.18
CA PHE A 83 5.72 2.36 7.01
C PHE A 83 6.05 2.58 8.49
N LYS A 84 7.12 1.96 9.01
CA LYS A 84 7.57 2.17 10.40
C LYS A 84 7.93 3.63 10.70
N LYS A 85 8.44 4.40 9.73
CA LYS A 85 8.69 5.84 9.92
C LYS A 85 7.37 6.59 10.08
N PHE A 86 6.37 6.30 9.24
CA PHE A 86 5.05 6.94 9.35
C PHE A 86 4.32 6.59 10.66
N LYS A 87 4.33 5.31 11.08
CA LYS A 87 3.76 4.89 12.39
C LYS A 87 4.32 5.70 13.56
N ARG A 88 5.62 6.03 13.53
CA ARG A 88 6.29 6.79 14.61
C ARG A 88 5.83 8.24 14.71
N LEU A 89 5.16 8.77 13.69
CA LEU A 89 4.64 10.14 13.72
C LEU A 89 3.43 10.27 14.66
N ASN A 90 2.81 9.14 15.06
CA ASN A 90 1.66 9.09 15.95
C ASN A 90 0.53 10.02 15.47
N LYS A 91 0.23 9.95 14.18
CA LYS A 91 -0.84 10.68 13.49
C LYS A 91 -1.90 9.67 13.04
N ASP A 92 -3.14 10.13 12.96
CA ASP A 92 -4.24 9.36 12.39
C ASP A 92 -4.11 9.36 10.86
N LEU A 93 -3.26 8.46 10.35
CA LEU A 93 -2.92 8.35 8.93
C LEU A 93 -3.75 7.25 8.27
N LEU A 94 -4.28 7.56 7.09
CA LEU A 94 -4.75 6.58 6.12
C LEU A 94 -3.61 6.24 5.16
N TYR A 95 -3.52 4.99 4.72
CA TYR A 95 -2.43 4.55 3.87
C TYR A 95 -2.94 4.02 2.53
N ALA A 96 -2.37 4.54 1.45
CA ALA A 96 -2.46 3.99 0.10
C ALA A 96 -1.07 3.58 -0.40
N ALA A 97 -1.05 2.78 -1.45
CA ALA A 97 0.19 2.38 -2.12
C ALA A 97 -0.02 2.08 -3.60
N SER A 98 1.07 2.22 -4.35
CA SER A 98 1.16 1.78 -5.74
C SER A 98 1.86 0.43 -5.82
N TYR A 99 1.22 -0.57 -6.43
CA TYR A 99 1.70 -1.97 -6.43
C TYR A 99 2.35 -2.38 -7.76
N GLU A 100 3.31 -3.29 -7.70
CA GLU A 100 3.83 -4.05 -8.83
C GLU A 100 3.29 -5.48 -8.72
N VAL A 101 2.46 -5.88 -9.69
CA VAL A 101 1.91 -7.24 -9.78
C VAL A 101 2.57 -7.91 -10.98
N PRO A 102 3.36 -8.98 -10.79
CA PRO A 102 3.95 -9.74 -11.89
C PRO A 102 2.89 -10.25 -12.88
N GLU A 103 3.19 -10.18 -14.18
CA GLU A 103 2.27 -10.57 -15.26
C GLU A 103 1.72 -12.00 -15.15
N PHE A 104 2.48 -12.93 -14.54
CA PHE A 104 2.01 -14.30 -14.36
C PHE A 104 0.80 -14.43 -13.41
N PHE A 105 0.52 -13.41 -12.59
CA PHE A 105 -0.71 -13.34 -11.78
C PHE A 105 -1.89 -12.75 -12.55
N LEU A 106 -1.67 -12.15 -13.72
CA LEU A 106 -2.68 -11.42 -14.48
C LEU A 106 -3.21 -12.19 -15.70
N VAL A 107 -2.55 -13.28 -16.07
CA VAL A 107 -2.96 -14.20 -17.15
C VAL A 107 -4.17 -15.04 -16.80
#